data_AF-A0A210S0X9-F1
#
_entry.id   AF-A0A210S0X9-F1
#
_cell.length_a   1.000
_cell.length_b   1.000
_cell.length_c   1.000
_cell.angle_alpha   90.00
_cell.angle_beta   90.00
_cell.angle_gamma   90.00
#
_symmetry.space_group_name_H-M   'P 1'
#
loop_
_entity.id
_entity.type
_entity.pdbx_description
1 polymer ?
#
loop_
_entity_poly.entity_id
_entity_poly.type
_entity_poly.pdbx_seq_one_letter_code
_entity_poly.pdbx_strand_id
1 'polypeptide(L)'
;MIKLLSALAFIFSTFFFSSFAHAQAEQQIKTEIQKKLGANVKVRGVSAAPVPGLYEVLVGNEVFYTDASGKYLIQGEIIELASGKNITEQRQADLNRIKWTDLNQANAIKTVRGNGSRQLAVFSDPNCGYCKRLEKSLQQLDNVTVYTYLVPILGADSVQKSKLISCASDPYKAYMDWMINGIAPSGKSDCSTPLDKNVTFAKTYGITGTPTLFFIDGSRFPGAVQISDIEKKFSSLK
;
A
#
# COMPACT_ATOMS: atom_id res chain seq x y z
N MET A 1 -34.70 50.12 3.08
CA MET A 1 -33.74 49.06 3.48
C MET A 1 -34.37 48.28 4.63
N ILE A 2 -34.74 46.99 4.47
CA ILE A 2 -35.06 46.01 5.55
C ILE A 2 -35.67 44.70 4.99
N LYS A 3 -36.11 44.62 3.72
CA LYS A 3 -36.76 43.40 3.19
C LYS A 3 -35.83 42.31 2.59
N LEU A 4 -34.51 42.39 2.75
CA LEU A 4 -33.57 41.44 2.09
C LEU A 4 -32.84 40.45 3.02
N LEU A 5 -33.09 40.44 4.33
CA LEU A 5 -32.32 39.58 5.27
C LEU A 5 -32.99 38.24 5.63
N SER A 6 -34.25 38.00 5.31
CA SER A 6 -34.96 36.79 5.77
C SER A 6 -34.79 35.55 4.86
N ALA A 7 -34.19 35.70 3.68
CA ALA A 7 -34.03 34.60 2.73
C ALA A 7 -32.74 33.77 2.94
N LEU A 8 -31.75 34.27 3.68
CA LEU A 8 -30.49 33.54 3.91
C LEU A 8 -30.55 32.52 5.05
N ALA A 9 -31.50 32.64 5.98
CA ALA A 9 -31.59 31.74 7.14
C ALA A 9 -32.23 30.37 6.83
N PHE A 10 -32.94 30.24 5.69
CA PHE A 10 -33.61 28.98 5.33
C PHE A 10 -32.72 28.02 4.52
N ILE A 11 -31.65 28.51 3.89
CA ILE A 11 -30.75 27.68 3.05
C ILE A 11 -29.69 26.96 3.89
N PHE A 12 -29.36 27.48 5.08
CA PHE A 12 -28.38 26.85 5.97
C PHE A 12 -28.96 25.66 6.77
N SER A 13 -30.28 25.59 6.92
CA SER A 13 -30.97 24.49 7.63
C SER A 13 -31.00 23.20 6.79
N THR A 14 -31.21 23.29 5.47
CA THR A 14 -31.36 22.11 4.61
C THR A 14 -30.06 21.32 4.38
N PHE A 15 -28.88 21.95 4.46
CA PHE A 15 -27.60 21.25 4.26
C PHE A 15 -27.21 20.35 5.45
N PHE A 16 -27.65 20.68 6.67
CA PHE A 16 -27.36 19.86 7.84
C PHE A 16 -28.17 18.55 7.86
N PHE A 17 -29.44 18.57 7.45
CA PHE A 17 -30.30 17.37 7.49
C PHE A 17 -29.88 16.25 6.53
N SER A 18 -29.39 16.57 5.33
CA SER A 18 -28.97 15.56 4.36
C SER A 18 -27.74 14.75 4.79
N SER A 19 -26.84 15.38 5.56
CA SER A 19 -25.60 14.73 6.05
C SER A 19 -25.89 13.73 7.16
N PHE A 20 -26.83 14.03 8.06
CA PHE A 20 -27.26 13.10 9.11
C PHE A 20 -27.94 11.85 8.55
N ALA A 21 -28.76 11.99 7.51
CA ALA A 21 -29.46 10.87 6.88
C ALA A 21 -28.48 9.86 6.24
N HIS A 22 -27.42 10.34 5.59
CA HIS A 22 -26.39 9.47 5.00
C HIS A 22 -25.58 8.73 6.07
N ALA A 23 -25.12 9.44 7.10
CA ALA A 23 -24.37 8.82 8.19
C ALA A 23 -25.18 7.73 8.92
N GLN A 24 -26.49 7.93 9.07
CA GLN A 24 -27.38 6.94 9.67
C GLN A 24 -27.55 5.70 8.79
N ALA A 25 -27.71 5.88 7.47
CA ALA A 25 -27.82 4.77 6.52
C ALA A 25 -26.53 3.94 6.46
N GLU A 26 -25.37 4.58 6.37
CA GLU A 26 -24.05 3.90 6.34
C GLU A 26 -23.84 3.06 7.61
N GLN A 27 -24.20 3.59 8.78
CA GLN A 27 -24.07 2.88 10.05
C GLN A 27 -25.04 1.69 10.16
N GLN A 28 -26.26 1.81 9.63
CA GLN A 28 -27.22 0.70 9.56
C GLN A 28 -26.71 -0.41 8.65
N ILE A 29 -26.27 -0.07 7.43
CA ILE A 29 -25.71 -1.02 6.47
C ILE A 29 -24.49 -1.73 7.08
N LYS A 30 -23.58 -0.97 7.71
CA LYS A 30 -22.42 -1.54 8.41
C LYS A 30 -22.82 -2.57 9.45
N THR A 31 -23.86 -2.28 10.23
CA THR A 31 -24.35 -3.17 11.29
C THR A 31 -24.95 -4.45 10.71
N GLU A 32 -25.78 -4.33 9.67
CA GLU A 32 -26.38 -5.49 8.99
C GLU A 32 -25.34 -6.38 8.30
N ILE A 33 -24.38 -5.79 7.61
CA ILE A 33 -23.29 -6.53 6.98
C ILE A 33 -22.43 -7.22 8.04
N GLN A 34 -22.06 -6.52 9.13
CA GLN A 34 -21.28 -7.10 10.23
C GLN A 34 -21.99 -8.30 10.87
N LYS A 35 -23.32 -8.22 11.02
CA LYS A 35 -24.16 -9.31 11.54
C LYS A 35 -24.17 -10.52 10.60
N LYS A 36 -24.28 -10.30 9.28
CA LYS A 36 -24.31 -11.36 8.26
C LYS A 36 -22.95 -12.03 8.04
N LEU A 37 -21.86 -11.28 8.08
CA LEU A 37 -20.49 -11.79 7.91
C LEU A 37 -19.93 -12.44 9.18
N GLY A 38 -20.53 -12.17 10.34
CA GLY A 38 -20.15 -12.72 11.63
C GLY A 38 -19.06 -11.91 12.34
N ALA A 39 -18.91 -12.14 13.64
CA ALA A 39 -18.06 -11.34 14.52
C ALA A 39 -16.55 -11.43 14.21
N ASN A 40 -16.12 -12.47 13.49
CA ASN A 40 -14.72 -12.68 13.13
C ASN A 40 -14.27 -11.81 11.93
N VAL A 41 -15.20 -11.22 11.20
CA VAL A 41 -14.93 -10.36 10.05
C VAL A 41 -14.99 -8.90 10.50
N LYS A 42 -13.95 -8.11 10.26
CA LYS A 42 -13.92 -6.71 10.70
C LYS A 42 -14.38 -5.77 9.57
N VAL A 43 -15.64 -5.33 9.62
CA VAL A 43 -16.15 -4.27 8.74
C VAL A 43 -15.65 -2.92 9.26
N ARG A 44 -14.70 -2.30 8.56
CA ARG A 44 -14.09 -1.03 8.96
C ARG A 44 -15.02 0.15 8.72
N GLY A 45 -15.68 0.17 7.58
CA GLY A 45 -16.52 1.29 7.17
C GLY A 45 -17.47 0.92 6.05
N VAL A 46 -18.49 1.73 5.91
CA VAL A 46 -19.40 1.74 4.77
C VAL A 46 -19.52 3.19 4.31
N SER A 47 -19.50 3.42 3.00
CA SER A 47 -19.69 4.74 2.42
C SER A 47 -20.44 4.63 1.09
N ALA A 48 -21.10 5.70 0.66
CA ALA A 48 -21.72 5.72 -0.67
C ALA A 48 -20.69 5.43 -1.79
N ALA A 49 -21.05 4.58 -2.75
CA ALA A 49 -20.25 4.34 -3.94
C ALA A 49 -20.59 5.35 -5.05
N PRO A 50 -19.74 5.52 -6.08
CA PRO A 50 -20.03 6.40 -7.23
C PRO A 50 -21.25 5.97 -8.05
N VAL A 51 -21.65 4.70 -7.96
CA VAL A 51 -22.85 4.17 -8.64
C VAL A 51 -24.05 4.34 -7.70
N PRO A 52 -25.09 5.10 -8.11
CA PRO A 52 -26.26 5.35 -7.26
C PRO A 52 -26.91 4.07 -6.75
N GLY A 53 -27.19 4.03 -5.45
CA GLY A 53 -27.80 2.88 -4.77
C GLY A 53 -26.83 1.80 -4.31
N LEU A 54 -25.55 1.90 -4.70
CA LEU A 54 -24.48 1.06 -4.17
C LEU A 54 -23.72 1.76 -3.04
N TYR A 55 -23.27 0.95 -2.10
CA TYR A 55 -22.40 1.35 -1.01
C TYR A 55 -21.12 0.54 -1.07
N GLU A 56 -20.00 1.22 -0.90
CA GLU A 56 -18.70 0.63 -0.63
C GLU A 56 -18.68 0.07 0.79
N VAL A 57 -18.19 -1.15 0.96
CA VAL A 57 -17.99 -1.81 2.24
C VAL A 57 -16.52 -2.17 2.36
N LEU A 58 -15.86 -1.65 3.40
CA LEU A 58 -14.46 -1.94 3.68
C LEU A 58 -14.35 -3.08 4.68
N VAL A 59 -13.81 -4.21 4.25
CA VAL A 59 -13.54 -5.37 5.09
C VAL A 59 -12.03 -5.60 5.12
N GLY A 60 -11.40 -5.42 6.28
CA GLY A 60 -9.94 -5.40 6.34
C GLY A 60 -9.36 -4.27 5.48
N ASN A 61 -8.59 -4.61 4.45
CA ASN A 61 -8.10 -3.64 3.45
C ASN A 61 -8.76 -3.84 2.09
N GLU A 62 -9.81 -4.66 1.98
CA GLU A 62 -10.48 -4.96 0.72
C GLU A 62 -11.77 -4.17 0.57
N VAL A 63 -12.08 -3.85 -0.68
CA VAL A 63 -13.28 -3.13 -1.10
C VAL A 63 -14.30 -4.12 -1.64
N PHE A 64 -15.50 -4.11 -1.04
CA PHE A 64 -16.68 -4.79 -1.53
C PHE A 64 -17.79 -3.78 -1.78
N TYR A 65 -18.86 -4.21 -2.44
CA TYR A 65 -20.05 -3.38 -2.63
C TYR A 65 -21.31 -4.06 -2.12
N THR A 66 -22.31 -3.27 -1.75
CA THR A 66 -23.62 -3.73 -1.32
C THR A 66 -24.71 -2.78 -1.78
N ASP A 67 -25.96 -3.23 -1.76
CA ASP A 67 -27.12 -2.37 -1.95
C ASP A 67 -27.48 -1.61 -0.66
N ALA A 68 -28.36 -0.61 -0.75
CA ALA A 68 -28.77 0.20 0.40
C ALA A 68 -29.37 -0.59 1.58
N SER A 69 -29.82 -1.84 1.38
CA SER A 69 -30.35 -2.68 2.46
C SER A 69 -29.32 -3.66 3.06
N GLY A 70 -28.09 -3.70 2.55
CA GLY A 70 -27.08 -4.66 3.00
C GLY A 70 -27.44 -6.12 2.67
N LYS A 71 -28.31 -6.35 1.67
CA LYS A 71 -28.86 -7.67 1.35
C LYS A 71 -27.95 -8.47 0.43
N TYR A 72 -27.27 -7.80 -0.49
CA TYR A 72 -26.35 -8.40 -1.45
C TYR A 72 -24.92 -7.98 -1.16
N LEU A 73 -23.97 -8.91 -1.28
CA LEU A 73 -22.54 -8.59 -1.29
C LEU A 73 -22.04 -8.79 -2.72
N ILE A 74 -21.37 -7.77 -3.25
CA ILE A 74 -20.85 -7.75 -4.62
C ILE A 74 -19.32 -7.65 -4.50
N GLN A 75 -18.64 -8.61 -5.11
CA GLN A 75 -17.19 -8.63 -5.24
C GLN A 75 -16.85 -8.37 -6.70
N GLY A 76 -16.11 -7.28 -6.96
CA GLY A 76 -15.76 -6.86 -8.32
C GLY A 76 -15.30 -5.41 -8.34
N GLU A 77 -15.09 -4.91 -9.56
CA GLU A 77 -14.52 -3.59 -9.80
C GLU A 77 -15.56 -2.66 -10.43
N ILE A 78 -15.56 -1.38 -10.02
CA ILE A 78 -16.30 -0.31 -10.67
C ILE A 78 -15.34 0.42 -11.61
N ILE A 79 -15.59 0.32 -12.91
CA ILE A 79 -14.85 1.04 -13.94
C ILE A 79 -15.74 2.16 -14.48
N GLU A 80 -15.26 3.40 -14.38
CA GLU A 80 -15.94 4.55 -14.98
C GLU A 80 -15.74 4.51 -16.51
N LEU A 81 -16.82 4.24 -17.26
CA LEU A 81 -16.74 4.05 -18.71
C LEU A 81 -16.24 5.29 -19.47
N ALA A 82 -16.55 6.49 -18.97
CA ALA A 82 -16.16 7.74 -19.64
C ALA A 82 -14.64 7.96 -19.67
N SER A 83 -13.95 7.55 -18.60
CA SER A 83 -12.49 7.74 -18.46
C SER A 83 -11.69 6.44 -18.59
N GLY A 84 -12.36 5.29 -18.51
CA GLY A 84 -11.73 3.97 -18.39
C GLY A 84 -11.06 3.73 -17.03
N LYS A 85 -11.23 4.63 -16.05
CA LYS A 85 -10.60 4.50 -14.74
C LYS A 85 -11.28 3.42 -13.91
N ASN A 86 -10.48 2.52 -13.35
CA ASN A 86 -10.95 1.61 -12.31
C ASN A 86 -10.97 2.35 -10.96
N ILE A 87 -12.18 2.65 -10.47
CA ILE A 87 -12.39 3.39 -9.23
C ILE A 87 -12.13 2.53 -8.01
N THR A 88 -12.47 1.24 -8.09
CA THR A 88 -12.19 0.26 -7.03
C THR A 88 -10.69 0.11 -6.84
N GLU A 89 -9.93 -0.02 -7.92
CA GLU A 89 -8.46 -0.08 -7.87
C GLU A 89 -7.86 1.20 -7.26
N GLN A 90 -8.34 2.39 -7.64
CA GLN A 90 -7.87 3.65 -7.06
C GLN A 90 -8.14 3.71 -5.56
N ARG A 91 -9.33 3.31 -5.15
CA ARG A 91 -9.70 3.24 -3.74
C ARG A 91 -8.83 2.25 -2.99
N GLN A 92 -8.60 1.09 -3.56
CA GLN A 92 -7.72 0.06 -3.01
C GLN A 92 -6.29 0.61 -2.88
N ALA A 93 -5.77 1.32 -3.89
CA ALA A 93 -4.46 1.95 -3.83
C ALA A 93 -4.37 2.99 -2.69
N ASP A 94 -5.41 3.80 -2.50
CA ASP A 94 -5.49 4.80 -1.44
C ASP A 94 -5.50 4.18 -0.04
N LEU A 95 -6.29 3.11 0.17
CA LEU A 95 -6.39 2.39 1.44
C LEU A 95 -5.09 1.70 1.84
N ASN A 96 -4.26 1.38 0.86
CA ASN A 96 -2.99 0.70 1.07
C ASN A 96 -1.77 1.63 1.07
N ARG A 97 -1.99 2.95 1.09
CA ARG A 97 -0.89 3.89 1.30
C ARG A 97 -0.31 3.74 2.70
N ILE A 98 0.98 4.02 2.83
CA ILE A 98 1.66 4.13 4.12
C ILE A 98 2.01 5.58 4.40
N LYS A 99 2.27 5.95 5.66
CA LYS A 99 3.00 7.19 5.92
C LYS A 99 4.48 6.88 5.76
N TRP A 100 5.18 7.65 4.93
CA TRP A 100 6.62 7.47 4.73
C TRP A 100 7.41 7.53 6.05
N THR A 101 6.96 8.34 6.99
CA THR A 101 7.54 8.47 8.34
C THR A 101 7.43 7.20 9.19
N ASP A 102 6.53 6.28 8.86
CA ASP A 102 6.40 5.01 9.58
C ASP A 102 7.52 4.02 9.18
N LEU A 103 8.21 4.27 8.05
CA LEU A 103 9.37 3.50 7.62
C LEU A 103 10.62 3.91 8.41
N ASN A 104 11.08 3.03 9.29
CA ASN A 104 12.39 3.21 9.91
C ASN A 104 13.50 2.88 8.89
N GLN A 105 14.15 3.92 8.36
CA GLN A 105 15.21 3.78 7.36
C GLN A 105 16.45 3.03 7.86
N ALA A 106 16.69 2.96 9.18
CA ALA A 106 17.80 2.19 9.75
C ALA A 106 17.61 0.67 9.63
N ASN A 107 16.39 0.21 9.32
CA ASN A 107 16.10 -1.20 9.12
C ASN A 107 16.33 -1.68 7.67
N ALA A 108 16.75 -0.78 6.78
CA ALA A 108 16.92 -1.05 5.36
C ALA A 108 18.40 -1.07 4.95
N ILE A 109 18.67 -1.79 3.87
CA ILE A 109 19.91 -1.66 3.10
C ILE A 109 19.76 -0.41 2.22
N LYS A 110 20.50 0.65 2.53
CA LYS A 110 20.43 1.93 1.81
C LYS A 110 21.40 1.94 0.64
N THR A 111 20.90 2.27 -0.55
CA THR A 111 21.69 2.51 -1.76
C THR A 111 21.44 3.92 -2.26
N VAL A 112 22.48 4.65 -2.65
CA VAL A 112 22.37 5.99 -3.24
C VAL A 112 22.98 5.97 -4.64
N ARG A 113 22.25 6.49 -5.62
CA ARG A 113 22.70 6.67 -7.02
C ARG A 113 22.60 8.13 -7.41
N GLY A 114 23.63 8.63 -8.10
CA GLY A 114 23.74 10.05 -8.43
C GLY A 114 23.59 10.92 -7.18
N ASN A 115 22.77 11.97 -7.25
CA ASN A 115 22.54 12.87 -6.12
C ASN A 115 21.55 12.34 -5.06
N GLY A 116 20.91 11.19 -5.28
CA GLY A 116 19.98 10.59 -4.31
C GLY A 116 18.70 11.37 -4.00
N SER A 117 18.34 12.38 -4.81
CA SER A 117 17.25 13.33 -4.53
C SER A 117 15.85 12.70 -4.43
N ARG A 118 15.63 11.56 -5.08
CA ARG A 118 14.36 10.82 -5.04
C ARG A 118 14.47 9.65 -4.09
N GLN A 119 13.40 9.28 -3.39
CA GLN A 119 13.45 8.15 -2.44
C GLN A 119 12.44 7.06 -2.82
N LEU A 120 12.87 5.81 -2.67
CA LEU A 120 12.08 4.61 -2.92
C LEU A 120 12.31 3.60 -1.80
N ALA A 121 11.24 3.02 -1.28
CA ALA A 121 11.33 1.88 -0.37
C ALA A 121 10.96 0.60 -1.12
N VAL A 122 11.73 -0.46 -0.96
CA VAL A 122 11.53 -1.74 -1.63
C VAL A 122 11.51 -2.85 -0.60
N PHE A 123 10.38 -3.55 -0.48
CA PHE A 123 10.26 -4.76 0.33
C PHE A 123 10.60 -5.95 -0.55
N SER A 124 11.69 -6.66 -0.20
CA SER A 124 12.32 -7.67 -1.05
C SER A 124 12.61 -8.96 -0.27
N ASP A 125 12.48 -10.11 -0.94
CA ASP A 125 12.91 -11.41 -0.42
C ASP A 125 14.12 -11.90 -1.25
N PRO A 126 15.19 -12.41 -0.63
CA PRO A 126 16.37 -12.87 -1.38
C PRO A 126 16.09 -14.02 -2.37
N ASN A 127 15.08 -14.85 -2.14
CA ASN A 127 14.73 -15.97 -3.03
C ASN A 127 13.66 -15.61 -4.08
N CYS A 128 13.13 -14.39 -4.03
CA CYS A 128 12.09 -13.94 -4.94
C CYS A 128 12.67 -13.61 -6.34
N GLY A 129 12.31 -14.41 -7.35
CA GLY A 129 12.76 -14.20 -8.73
C GLY A 129 12.33 -12.84 -9.32
N TYR A 130 11.12 -12.38 -8.99
CA TYR A 130 10.61 -11.05 -9.36
C TYR A 130 11.45 -9.92 -8.75
N CYS A 131 11.96 -10.13 -7.53
CA CYS A 131 12.79 -9.18 -6.81
C CYS A 131 14.16 -9.08 -7.47
N LYS A 132 14.76 -10.21 -7.87
CA LYS A 132 16.00 -10.22 -8.66
C LYS A 132 15.83 -9.47 -10.00
N ARG A 133 14.69 -9.65 -10.68
CA ARG A 133 14.39 -8.91 -11.92
C ARG A 133 14.23 -7.40 -11.68
N LEU A 134 13.50 -7.02 -10.63
CA LEU A 134 13.35 -5.62 -10.26
C LEU A 134 14.72 -5.00 -9.93
N GLU A 135 15.55 -5.68 -9.14
CA GLU A 135 16.87 -5.18 -8.73
C GLU A 135 17.77 -4.85 -9.93
N LYS A 136 17.75 -5.69 -10.98
CA LYS A 136 18.44 -5.41 -12.25
C LYS A 136 17.90 -4.15 -12.93
N SER A 137 16.58 -3.95 -12.90
CA SER A 137 15.94 -2.77 -13.49
C SER A 137 16.31 -1.50 -12.72
N LEU A 138 16.32 -1.55 -11.38
CA LEU A 138 16.70 -0.42 -10.53
C LEU A 138 18.13 0.07 -10.75
N GLN A 139 19.01 -0.72 -11.37
CA GLN A 139 20.37 -0.28 -11.74
C GLN A 139 20.37 0.84 -12.78
N GLN A 140 19.29 0.98 -13.56
CA GLN A 140 19.15 1.98 -14.63
C GLN A 140 18.56 3.30 -14.11
N LEU A 141 18.20 3.39 -12.83
CA LEU A 141 17.73 4.63 -12.22
C LEU A 141 18.91 5.48 -11.76
N ASP A 142 18.84 6.78 -12.05
CA ASP A 142 19.76 7.79 -11.53
C ASP A 142 19.10 8.67 -10.47
N ASN A 143 19.90 9.39 -9.67
CA ASN A 143 19.41 10.41 -8.72
C ASN A 143 18.35 9.86 -7.75
N VAL A 144 18.57 8.66 -7.23
CA VAL A 144 17.62 7.94 -6.36
C VAL A 144 18.34 7.32 -5.17
N THR A 145 17.71 7.41 -4.01
CA THR A 145 18.02 6.66 -2.80
C THR A 145 17.01 5.53 -2.67
N VAL A 146 17.49 4.28 -2.67
CA VAL A 146 16.67 3.08 -2.50
C VAL A 146 16.91 2.51 -1.10
N TYR A 147 15.83 2.34 -0.33
CA TYR A 147 15.81 1.68 0.96
C TYR A 147 15.23 0.28 0.79
N THR A 148 16.09 -0.74 0.78
CA THR A 148 15.65 -2.12 0.61
C THR A 148 15.43 -2.79 1.97
N TYR A 149 14.19 -3.14 2.26
CA TYR A 149 13.76 -3.85 3.46
C TYR A 149 13.67 -5.35 3.15
N LEU A 150 14.53 -6.15 3.79
CA LEU A 150 14.47 -7.59 3.66
C LEU A 150 13.27 -8.16 4.42
N VAL A 151 12.42 -8.90 3.72
CA VAL A 151 11.22 -9.58 4.23
C VAL A 151 11.24 -11.05 3.79
N PRO A 152 11.93 -11.93 4.54
CA PRO A 152 12.10 -13.33 4.16
C PRO A 152 10.82 -14.16 4.40
N ILE A 153 9.91 -14.15 3.43
CA ILE A 153 8.60 -14.81 3.49
C ILE A 153 8.53 -16.06 2.59
N LEU A 154 9.55 -16.33 1.77
CA LEU A 154 9.57 -17.46 0.82
C LEU A 154 10.26 -18.74 1.34
N GLY A 155 10.37 -18.88 2.67
CA GLY A 155 10.83 -20.11 3.33
C GLY A 155 12.06 -19.92 4.21
N ALA A 156 12.47 -20.99 4.90
CA ALA A 156 13.56 -20.96 5.88
C ALA A 156 14.90 -20.51 5.28
N ASP A 157 15.18 -20.89 4.04
CA ASP A 157 16.38 -20.47 3.32
C ASP A 157 16.39 -18.95 3.03
N SER A 158 15.22 -18.32 2.79
CA SER A 158 15.13 -16.86 2.69
C SER A 158 15.54 -16.17 3.98
N VAL A 159 15.15 -16.74 5.13
CA VAL A 159 15.52 -16.22 6.46
C VAL A 159 17.03 -16.31 6.64
N GLN A 160 17.63 -17.46 6.35
CA GLN A 160 19.06 -17.65 6.50
C GLN A 160 19.87 -16.71 5.60
N LYS A 161 19.52 -16.60 4.31
CA LYS A 161 20.16 -15.67 3.37
C LYS A 161 20.00 -14.22 3.82
N SER A 162 18.82 -13.83 4.29
CA SER A 162 18.59 -12.48 4.79
C SER A 162 19.45 -12.16 6.00
N LYS A 163 19.65 -13.11 6.92
CA LYS A 163 20.56 -12.95 8.07
C LYS A 163 22.01 -12.81 7.62
N LEU A 164 22.48 -13.68 6.73
CA LEU A 164 23.85 -13.63 6.19
C LEU A 164 24.13 -12.29 5.47
N ILE A 165 23.18 -11.82 4.65
CA ILE A 165 23.26 -10.51 4.01
C ILE A 165 23.29 -9.40 5.06
N SER A 166 22.37 -9.40 6.03
CA SER A 166 22.27 -8.35 7.04
C SER A 166 23.49 -8.29 7.97
N CYS A 167 24.13 -9.43 8.23
CA CYS A 167 25.30 -9.55 9.10
C CYS A 167 26.64 -9.40 8.37
N ALA A 168 26.63 -9.24 7.05
CA ALA A 168 27.85 -9.02 6.28
C ALA A 168 28.53 -7.70 6.71
N SER A 169 29.85 -7.63 6.54
CA SER A 169 30.60 -6.37 6.74
C SER A 169 30.12 -5.26 5.80
N ASP A 170 29.66 -5.65 4.61
CA ASP A 170 28.99 -4.78 3.65
C ASP A 170 27.66 -5.45 3.20
N PRO A 171 26.54 -5.14 3.89
CA PRO A 171 25.24 -5.69 3.55
C PRO A 171 24.77 -5.34 2.14
N TYR A 172 25.14 -4.17 1.63
CA TYR A 172 24.79 -3.76 0.27
C TYR A 172 25.48 -4.65 -0.75
N LYS A 173 26.81 -4.82 -0.62
CA LYS A 173 27.56 -5.72 -1.51
C LYS A 173 27.03 -7.14 -1.46
N ALA A 174 26.81 -7.69 -0.25
CA ALA A 174 26.30 -9.05 -0.09
C ALA A 174 24.91 -9.23 -0.73
N TYR A 175 24.04 -8.23 -0.60
CA TYR A 175 22.72 -8.24 -1.25
C TYR A 175 22.84 -8.19 -2.77
N MET A 176 23.64 -7.29 -3.34
CA MET A 176 23.81 -7.15 -4.79
C MET A 176 24.45 -8.40 -5.41
N ASP A 177 25.45 -8.96 -4.75
CA ASP A 177 26.14 -10.18 -5.18
C ASP A 177 25.14 -11.35 -5.29
N TRP A 178 24.23 -11.48 -4.34
CA TRP A 178 23.20 -12.50 -4.40
C TRP A 178 22.08 -12.19 -5.41
N MET A 179 21.59 -10.95 -5.44
CA MET A 179 20.39 -10.58 -6.19
C MET A 179 20.65 -10.40 -7.69
N ILE A 180 21.84 -9.95 -8.07
CA ILE A 180 22.23 -9.72 -9.47
C ILE A 180 23.26 -10.73 -9.94
N ASN A 181 24.32 -10.95 -9.16
CA ASN A 181 25.50 -11.72 -9.61
C ASN A 181 25.38 -13.23 -9.36
N GLY A 182 24.39 -13.66 -8.58
CA GLY A 182 24.16 -15.08 -8.25
C GLY A 182 25.15 -15.67 -7.26
N ILE A 183 25.92 -14.84 -6.56
CA ILE A 183 26.90 -15.27 -5.55
C ILE A 183 26.17 -15.41 -4.21
N ALA A 184 26.10 -16.62 -3.67
CA ALA A 184 25.40 -16.89 -2.42
C ALA A 184 26.05 -16.15 -1.24
N PRO A 185 25.26 -15.56 -0.32
CA PRO A 185 25.81 -14.92 0.86
C PRO A 185 26.41 -15.98 1.79
N SER A 186 27.50 -15.62 2.47
CA SER A 186 28.24 -16.52 3.37
C SER A 186 28.76 -15.74 4.58
N GLY A 187 29.27 -16.44 5.59
CA GLY A 187 29.81 -15.84 6.81
C GLY A 187 28.87 -16.00 8.01
N LYS A 188 28.91 -15.02 8.91
CA LYS A 188 28.17 -15.04 10.18
C LYS A 188 26.70 -14.67 9.97
N SER A 189 25.82 -15.28 10.77
CA SER A 189 24.37 -15.01 10.76
C SER A 189 23.77 -14.83 12.16
N ASP A 190 24.63 -14.67 13.17
CA ASP A 190 24.32 -14.59 14.60
C ASP A 190 24.25 -13.14 15.13
N CYS A 191 24.36 -12.14 14.26
CA CYS A 191 24.21 -10.74 14.63
C CYS A 191 22.74 -10.35 14.84
N SER A 192 22.51 -9.21 15.52
CA SER A 192 21.19 -8.60 15.59
C SER A 192 20.78 -8.06 14.21
N THR A 193 19.58 -8.40 13.75
CA THR A 193 19.07 -7.99 12.43
C THR A 193 17.69 -7.34 12.54
N PRO A 194 17.30 -6.44 11.61
CA PRO A 194 15.98 -5.82 11.63
C PRO A 194 14.88 -6.67 10.99
N LEU A 195 15.14 -7.94 10.65
CA LEU A 195 14.24 -8.77 9.82
C LEU A 195 12.84 -8.93 10.42
N ASP A 196 12.75 -9.21 11.72
CA ASP A 196 11.44 -9.35 12.40
C ASP A 196 10.65 -8.05 12.40
N LYS A 197 11.33 -6.90 12.51
CA LYS A 197 10.70 -5.58 12.40
C LYS A 197 10.17 -5.34 10.99
N ASN A 198 10.93 -5.72 9.97
CA ASN A 198 10.52 -5.60 8.57
C ASN A 198 9.33 -6.50 8.23
N VAL A 199 9.35 -7.76 8.69
CA VAL A 199 8.24 -8.70 8.52
C VAL A 199 6.99 -8.23 9.27
N THR A 200 7.16 -7.67 10.47
CA THR A 200 6.04 -7.10 11.24
C THR A 200 5.43 -5.91 10.51
N PHE A 201 6.26 -4.97 10.04
CA PHE A 201 5.79 -3.84 9.23
C PHE A 201 5.03 -4.33 7.99
N ALA A 202 5.59 -5.30 7.27
CA ALA A 202 4.96 -5.88 6.08
C ALA A 202 3.58 -6.46 6.39
N LYS A 203 3.43 -7.20 7.49
CA LYS A 203 2.13 -7.72 7.94
C LYS A 203 1.15 -6.60 8.30
N THR A 204 1.60 -5.59 9.05
CA THR A 204 0.77 -4.46 9.47
C THR A 204 0.20 -3.68 8.29
N TYR A 205 0.98 -3.48 7.24
CA TYR A 205 0.58 -2.70 6.04
C TYR A 205 0.11 -3.58 4.87
N GLY A 206 -0.16 -4.86 5.11
CA GLY A 206 -0.72 -5.74 4.09
C GLY A 206 0.20 -5.97 2.88
N ILE A 207 1.52 -5.98 3.11
CA ILE A 207 2.52 -6.37 2.10
C ILE A 207 2.55 -7.90 2.07
N THR A 208 1.74 -8.49 1.20
CA THR A 208 1.56 -9.94 1.08
C THR A 208 2.49 -10.59 0.05
N GLY A 209 3.20 -9.79 -0.75
CA GLY A 209 4.09 -10.26 -1.79
C GLY A 209 5.31 -9.38 -2.00
N THR A 210 6.36 -9.98 -2.56
CA THR A 210 7.60 -9.30 -2.91
C THR A 210 7.85 -9.39 -4.43
N PRO A 211 8.45 -8.35 -5.05
CA PRO A 211 8.79 -7.08 -4.42
C PRO A 211 7.52 -6.22 -4.23
N THR A 212 7.54 -5.34 -3.24
CA THR A 212 6.54 -4.25 -3.12
C THR A 212 7.29 -2.93 -2.95
N LEU A 213 6.93 -1.93 -3.74
CA LEU A 213 7.59 -0.62 -3.75
C LEU A 213 6.68 0.42 -3.10
N PHE A 214 7.26 1.35 -2.35
CA PHE A 214 6.60 2.54 -1.84
C PHE A 214 7.35 3.81 -2.20
N PHE A 215 6.59 4.86 -2.49
CA PHE A 215 7.09 6.20 -2.76
C PHE A 215 6.85 7.13 -1.56
N ILE A 216 7.47 8.31 -1.56
CA ILE A 216 7.41 9.27 -0.46
C ILE A 216 6.00 9.77 -0.11
N ASP A 217 5.07 9.75 -1.07
CA ASP A 217 3.65 10.08 -0.86
C ASP A 217 2.84 8.92 -0.25
N GLY A 218 3.51 7.81 0.06
CA GLY A 218 2.89 6.61 0.60
C GLY A 218 2.29 5.67 -0.43
N SER A 219 2.21 6.07 -1.70
CA SER A 219 1.67 5.21 -2.75
C SER A 219 2.54 3.98 -2.98
N ARG A 220 1.90 2.89 -3.39
CA ARG A 220 2.51 1.57 -3.52
C ARG A 220 2.40 1.02 -4.93
N PHE A 221 3.42 0.28 -5.35
CA PHE A 221 3.34 -0.63 -6.48
C PHE A 221 3.54 -2.08 -6.00
N PRO A 222 2.54 -2.95 -6.17
CA PRO A 222 2.69 -4.38 -5.90
C PRO A 222 3.45 -5.05 -7.04
N GLY A 223 4.43 -5.87 -6.71
CA GLY A 223 5.19 -6.66 -7.68
C GLY A 223 6.30 -5.88 -8.39
N ALA A 224 6.96 -6.58 -9.31
CA ALA A 224 8.03 -5.99 -10.12
C ALA A 224 7.41 -5.24 -11.30
N VAL A 225 7.56 -3.92 -11.29
CA VAL A 225 7.06 -2.99 -12.31
C VAL A 225 8.16 -2.59 -13.31
N GLN A 226 7.76 -1.98 -14.43
CA GLN A 226 8.71 -1.45 -15.41
C GLN A 226 9.35 -0.17 -14.89
N ILE A 227 10.58 0.11 -15.34
CA ILE A 227 11.30 1.31 -14.94
C ILE A 227 10.60 2.60 -15.40
N SER A 228 9.92 2.55 -16.56
CA SER A 228 9.12 3.65 -17.08
C SER A 228 7.99 4.04 -16.12
N ASP A 229 7.37 3.06 -15.45
CA ASP A 229 6.28 3.31 -14.50
C ASP A 229 6.82 3.94 -13.21
N ILE A 230 7.99 3.51 -12.76
CA ILE A 230 8.70 4.12 -11.62
C ILE A 230 9.09 5.57 -11.94
N GLU A 231 9.66 5.83 -13.11
CA GLU A 231 10.05 7.17 -13.56
C GLU A 231 8.84 8.10 -13.75
N LYS A 232 7.76 7.58 -14.33
CA LYS A 232 6.49 8.29 -14.44
C LYS A 232 5.94 8.64 -13.05
N LYS A 233 6.02 7.71 -12.11
CA LYS A 233 5.59 7.96 -10.73
C LYS A 233 6.46 8.99 -10.04
N PHE A 234 7.79 8.93 -10.15
CA PHE A 234 8.66 9.98 -9.60
C PHE A 234 8.36 11.35 -10.20
N SER A 235 8.06 11.42 -11.49
CA SER A 235 7.73 12.68 -12.15
C SER A 235 6.42 13.29 -11.64
N SER A 236 5.48 12.46 -11.17
CA SER A 236 4.21 12.94 -10.59
C SER A 236 4.34 13.41 -9.14
N LEU A 237 5.52 13.27 -8.52
CA LEU A 237 5.79 13.67 -7.12
C LEU A 237 6.54 15.01 -7.01
N LYS A 238 6.83 15.64 -8.14
CA LYS A 238 7.47 16.95 -8.22
C LYS A 238 6.50 18.06 -7.87
#